data_AF-A0A534K4L3-F1
#
_entry.id   AF-A0A534K4L3-F1
#
_cell.length_a   1.000
_cell.length_b   1.000
_cell.length_c   1.000
_cell.angle_alpha   90.00
_cell.angle_beta   90.00
_cell.angle_gamma   90.00
#
_symmetry.space_group_name_H-M   'P 1'
#
loop_
_entity.id
_entity.type
_entity.pdbx_description
1 polymer ?
#
loop_
_entity_poly.entity_id
_entity_poly.type
_entity_poly.pdbx_seq_one_letter_code
_entity_poly.pdbx_strand_id
1 'polypeptide(L)'
;MAGFQALDKRLARDEDTLHDVLWQGSKADASKLRSDIQKDLRDLDAFLGAGGRLRRTGASLDKAWGEPGAGESLFELLGHTYNLTAATEHLRKKDYKGAGEHVAGAVESVSIGVCSSAGCFEFVEEWEGGKTDFETYAGKLADHLQAKGISRAGEFKRHLVAARTFGKAFDGTLSMAEQASGARAAIANGLLVTLASTSIRAQIGRPPRFPHDDFAKVLETIASRA
;
A
#
# COMPACT_ATOMS: atom_id res chain seq x y z
N MET A 1 -17.21 16.34 -13.01
CA MET A 1 -16.56 15.29 -12.19
C MET A 1 -15.89 15.98 -11.01
N ALA A 2 -16.22 15.60 -9.78
CA ALA A 2 -15.44 16.04 -8.62
C ALA A 2 -14.00 15.54 -8.80
N GLY A 3 -13.01 16.43 -8.70
CA GLY A 3 -11.61 16.08 -8.93
C GLY A 3 -11.08 15.12 -7.86
N PHE A 4 -10.07 14.32 -8.23
CA PHE A 4 -9.39 13.36 -7.33
C PHE A 4 -8.97 13.99 -6.00
N GLN A 5 -8.64 15.28 -5.98
CA GLN A 5 -8.23 16.01 -4.77
C GLN A 5 -9.24 15.93 -3.60
N ALA A 6 -10.54 15.91 -3.89
CA ALA A 6 -11.56 15.79 -2.83
C ALA A 6 -11.72 14.34 -2.35
N LEU A 7 -11.38 13.36 -3.18
CA LEU A 7 -11.37 11.94 -2.83
C LEU A 7 -10.11 11.60 -2.02
N ASP A 8 -8.96 12.06 -2.50
CA ASP A 8 -7.63 12.00 -1.87
C ASP A 8 -7.67 12.42 -0.38
N LYS A 9 -8.19 13.62 -0.08
CA LYS A 9 -8.33 14.09 1.31
C LYS A 9 -9.18 13.21 2.21
N ARG A 10 -10.23 12.57 1.66
CA ARG A 10 -11.09 11.69 2.45
C ARG A 10 -10.44 10.34 2.66
N LEU A 11 -9.87 9.77 1.60
CA LEU A 11 -9.11 8.52 1.66
C LEU A 11 -7.96 8.59 2.66
N ALA A 12 -7.16 9.66 2.64
CA ALA A 12 -6.08 9.87 3.60
C ALA A 12 -6.59 9.82 5.05
N ARG A 13 -7.63 10.62 5.34
CA ARG A 13 -8.23 10.70 6.68
C ARG A 13 -8.83 9.36 7.11
N ASP A 14 -9.53 8.68 6.21
CA ASP A 14 -10.24 7.44 6.52
C ASP A 14 -9.26 6.26 6.65
N GLU A 15 -8.16 6.26 5.89
CA GLU A 15 -7.02 5.35 6.07
C GLU A 15 -6.39 5.53 7.46
N ASP A 16 -6.02 6.77 7.84
CA ASP A 16 -5.43 7.07 9.14
C ASP A 16 -6.38 6.71 10.29
N THR A 17 -7.66 7.08 10.17
CA THR A 17 -8.66 6.76 11.19
C THR A 17 -8.89 5.24 11.32
N LEU A 18 -8.85 4.52 10.20
CA LEU A 18 -8.96 3.06 10.20
C LEU A 18 -7.76 2.41 10.88
N HIS A 19 -6.54 2.89 10.59
CA HIS A 19 -5.34 2.46 11.28
C HIS A 19 -5.48 2.63 12.80
N ASP A 20 -5.91 3.81 13.25
CA ASP A 20 -6.03 4.10 14.68
C ASP A 20 -7.12 3.26 15.38
N VAL A 21 -8.21 2.94 14.67
CA VAL A 21 -9.25 2.03 15.18
C VAL A 21 -8.72 0.61 15.33
N LEU A 22 -7.92 0.13 14.38
CA LEU A 22 -7.43 -1.25 14.38
C LEU A 22 -6.29 -1.47 15.40
N TRP A 23 -5.37 -0.51 15.52
CA TRP A 23 -4.11 -0.73 16.25
C TRP A 23 -3.86 0.25 17.41
N GLN A 24 -4.53 1.40 17.46
CA GLN A 24 -4.29 2.43 18.50
C GLN A 24 -5.43 2.57 19.52
N GLY A 25 -6.47 1.74 19.42
CA GLY A 25 -7.60 1.77 20.35
C GLY A 25 -8.46 3.04 20.25
N SER A 26 -8.51 3.66 19.07
CA SER A 26 -9.34 4.85 18.82
C SER A 26 -10.81 4.60 19.15
N LYS A 27 -11.46 5.62 19.72
CA LYS A 27 -12.90 5.63 20.04
C LYS A 27 -13.76 6.22 18.91
N ALA A 28 -13.21 6.34 17.70
CA ALA A 28 -13.97 6.77 16.54
C ALA A 28 -15.20 5.88 16.32
N ASP A 29 -16.27 6.45 15.76
CA ASP A 29 -17.47 5.70 15.40
C ASP A 29 -17.15 4.73 14.26
N ALA A 30 -16.90 3.47 14.61
CA ALA A 30 -16.55 2.43 13.67
C ALA A 30 -17.65 2.20 12.61
N SER A 31 -18.92 2.37 12.96
CA SER A 31 -20.01 2.18 11.99
C SER A 31 -20.01 3.29 10.94
N LYS A 32 -19.80 4.54 11.38
CA LYS A 32 -19.69 5.67 10.46
C LYS A 32 -18.45 5.55 9.57
N LEU A 33 -17.29 5.27 10.17
CA LEU A 33 -16.02 5.09 9.45
C LEU A 33 -16.14 4.02 8.36
N ARG A 34 -16.72 2.86 8.70
CA ARG A 34 -16.97 1.79 7.73
C ARG A 34 -17.86 2.24 6.57
N SER A 35 -18.94 2.96 6.86
CA SER A 35 -19.82 3.52 5.82
C SER A 35 -19.07 4.51 4.91
N ASP A 36 -18.23 5.36 5.50
CA ASP A 36 -17.41 6.33 4.76
C ASP A 36 -16.38 5.61 3.87
N ILE A 37 -15.69 4.58 4.37
CA ILE A 37 -14.79 3.73 3.59
C ILE A 37 -15.51 3.04 2.42
N GLN A 38 -16.73 2.52 2.64
CA GLN A 38 -17.51 1.90 1.55
C GLN A 38 -17.92 2.91 0.46
N LYS A 39 -18.10 4.18 0.84
CA LYS A 39 -18.32 5.25 -0.13
C LYS A 39 -17.01 5.59 -0.85
N ASP A 40 -15.91 5.70 -0.14
CA ASP A 40 -14.64 6.08 -0.75
C ASP A 40 -14.06 4.98 -1.65
N LEU A 41 -14.22 3.70 -1.30
CA LEU A 41 -13.89 2.58 -2.20
C LEU A 41 -14.77 2.57 -3.44
N ARG A 42 -16.04 2.99 -3.34
CA ARG A 42 -16.92 3.17 -4.51
C ARG A 42 -16.44 4.28 -5.43
N ASP A 43 -16.12 5.43 -4.85
CA ASP A 43 -15.65 6.60 -5.59
C ASP A 43 -14.28 6.31 -6.23
N LEU A 44 -13.38 5.61 -5.52
CA LEU A 44 -12.08 5.18 -6.03
C LEU A 44 -12.21 4.14 -7.15
N ASP A 45 -13.12 3.16 -7.01
CA ASP A 45 -13.42 2.19 -8.06
C ASP A 45 -13.90 2.88 -9.35
N ALA A 46 -14.84 3.82 -9.22
CA ALA A 46 -15.36 4.59 -10.34
C ALA A 46 -14.29 5.50 -10.96
N PHE A 47 -13.45 6.13 -10.14
CA PHE A 47 -12.34 6.97 -10.58
C PHE A 47 -11.28 6.19 -11.37
N LEU A 48 -10.99 4.96 -10.94
CA LEU A 48 -10.06 4.07 -11.62
C LEU A 48 -10.67 3.39 -12.85
N GLY A 49 -11.99 3.21 -12.89
CA GLY A 49 -12.63 2.34 -13.87
C GLY A 49 -12.39 0.85 -13.54
N ALA A 50 -12.29 0.50 -12.26
CA ALA A 50 -11.88 -0.83 -11.79
C ALA A 50 -12.97 -1.92 -11.94
N GLY A 51 -14.10 -1.62 -12.58
CA GLY A 51 -15.16 -2.60 -12.88
C GLY A 51 -15.89 -3.15 -11.65
N GLY A 52 -15.94 -2.38 -10.57
CA GLY A 52 -16.56 -2.74 -9.30
C GLY A 52 -15.72 -3.68 -8.43
N ARG A 53 -14.46 -3.98 -8.78
CA ARG A 53 -13.60 -4.89 -8.02
C ARG A 53 -13.32 -4.36 -6.62
N LEU A 54 -12.91 -3.09 -6.49
CA LEU A 54 -12.62 -2.48 -5.19
C LEU A 54 -13.87 -2.39 -4.33
N ARG A 55 -14.98 -1.94 -4.92
CA ARG A 55 -16.27 -1.85 -4.22
C ARG A 55 -16.74 -3.20 -3.68
N ARG A 56 -16.69 -4.25 -4.51
CA ARG A 56 -17.17 -5.58 -4.10
C ARG A 56 -16.27 -6.22 -3.05
N THR A 57 -14.95 -6.12 -3.21
CA THR A 57 -13.99 -6.63 -2.23
C THR A 57 -14.12 -5.88 -0.91
N GLY A 58 -14.20 -4.54 -0.95
CA GLY A 58 -14.43 -3.71 0.23
C GLY A 58 -15.72 -4.08 0.97
N ALA A 59 -16.82 -4.29 0.25
CA ALA A 59 -18.10 -4.69 0.85
C ALA A 59 -18.04 -6.09 1.48
N SER A 60 -17.27 -7.01 0.87
CA SER A 60 -17.07 -8.35 1.41
C SER A 60 -16.28 -8.32 2.73
N LEU A 61 -15.21 -7.53 2.78
CA LEU A 61 -14.38 -7.35 3.98
C LEU A 61 -15.17 -6.66 5.09
N ASP A 62 -15.98 -5.66 4.75
CA ASP A 62 -16.87 -4.98 5.69
C ASP A 62 -17.95 -5.90 6.26
N LYS A 63 -18.52 -6.79 5.44
CA LYS A 63 -19.48 -7.79 5.93
C LYS A 63 -18.84 -8.77 6.92
N ALA A 64 -17.57 -9.11 6.70
CA ALA A 64 -16.78 -9.96 7.58
C ALA A 64 -16.12 -9.17 8.74
N TRP A 65 -16.53 -7.91 8.97
CA TRP A 65 -15.97 -7.08 10.02
C TRP A 65 -16.09 -7.74 11.40
N GLY A 66 -14.96 -7.89 12.10
CA GLY A 66 -14.85 -8.62 13.37
C GLY A 66 -14.27 -10.03 13.21
N GLU A 67 -14.22 -10.58 12.00
CA GLU A 67 -13.41 -11.77 11.74
C GLU A 67 -11.91 -11.43 11.72
N PRO A 68 -11.03 -12.31 12.24
CA PRO A 68 -9.59 -12.08 12.21
C PRO A 68 -9.07 -11.77 10.80
N GLY A 69 -8.28 -10.70 10.66
CA GLY A 69 -7.66 -10.29 9.41
C GLY A 69 -8.57 -9.50 8.45
N ALA A 70 -9.87 -9.36 8.72
CA ALA A 70 -10.79 -8.66 7.82
C ALA A 70 -10.58 -7.14 7.83
N GLY A 71 -10.39 -6.55 9.01
CA GLY A 71 -10.12 -5.13 9.16
C GLY A 71 -8.77 -4.73 8.59
N GLU A 72 -7.73 -5.53 8.88
CA GLU A 72 -6.38 -5.34 8.37
C GLU A 72 -6.34 -5.47 6.84
N SER A 73 -7.04 -6.45 6.27
CA SER A 73 -7.16 -6.58 4.81
C SER A 73 -7.95 -5.43 4.18
N LEU A 74 -8.92 -4.83 4.90
CA LEU A 74 -9.63 -3.64 4.43
C LEU A 74 -8.71 -2.41 4.42
N PHE A 75 -7.92 -2.25 5.48
CA PHE A 75 -6.89 -1.21 5.56
C PHE A 75 -5.88 -1.33 4.42
N GLU A 76 -5.33 -2.53 4.21
CA GLU A 76 -4.40 -2.79 3.12
C GLU A 76 -5.02 -2.54 1.74
N LEU A 77 -6.24 -3.03 1.50
CA LEU A 77 -6.95 -2.80 0.24
C LEU A 77 -7.14 -1.30 -0.02
N LEU A 78 -7.62 -0.56 0.98
CA LEU A 78 -7.87 0.87 0.90
C LEU A 78 -6.55 1.61 0.68
N GLY A 79 -5.62 1.49 1.63
CA GLY A 79 -4.38 2.24 1.69
C GLY A 79 -3.45 1.99 0.51
N HIS A 80 -3.24 0.72 0.13
CA HIS A 80 -2.35 0.40 -0.99
C HIS A 80 -2.91 0.93 -2.31
N THR A 81 -4.21 0.72 -2.56
CA THR A 81 -4.85 1.20 -3.79
C THR A 81 -4.89 2.72 -3.84
N TYR A 82 -5.28 3.36 -2.75
CA TYR A 82 -5.35 4.82 -2.63
C TYR A 82 -3.98 5.45 -2.86
N ASN A 83 -2.96 5.06 -2.10
CA ASN A 83 -1.63 5.68 -2.19
C ASN A 83 -1.02 5.50 -3.59
N LEU A 84 -1.13 4.31 -4.19
CA LEU A 84 -0.62 4.10 -5.55
C LEU A 84 -1.41 4.90 -6.60
N THR A 85 -2.72 5.06 -6.41
CA THR A 85 -3.54 5.95 -7.26
C THR A 85 -3.11 7.41 -7.10
N ALA A 86 -2.95 7.88 -5.86
CA ALA A 86 -2.51 9.23 -5.56
C ALA A 86 -1.13 9.50 -6.18
N ALA A 87 -0.21 8.54 -6.12
CA ALA A 87 1.10 8.68 -6.76
C ALA A 87 1.01 8.95 -8.27
N THR A 88 0.14 8.23 -9.00
CA THR A 88 -0.08 8.49 -10.44
C THR A 88 -0.68 9.87 -10.71
N GLU A 89 -1.54 10.35 -9.81
CA GLU A 89 -2.18 11.66 -9.93
C GLU A 89 -1.20 12.82 -9.64
N HIS A 90 -0.32 12.64 -8.67
CA HIS A 90 0.79 13.56 -8.38
C HIS A 90 1.79 13.60 -9.54
N LEU A 91 2.16 12.44 -10.10
CA LEU A 91 3.00 12.36 -11.29
C LEU A 91 2.40 13.15 -12.46
N ARG A 92 1.10 12.99 -12.73
CA ARG A 92 0.38 13.72 -13.80
C ARG A 92 0.41 15.23 -13.60
N LYS A 93 0.39 15.69 -12.34
CA LYS A 93 0.50 17.10 -11.97
C LYS A 93 1.93 17.62 -11.90
N LYS A 94 2.93 16.77 -12.21
CA LYS A 94 4.37 17.05 -12.08
C LYS A 94 4.83 17.30 -10.63
N ASP A 95 4.06 16.82 -9.66
CA ASP A 95 4.46 16.78 -8.26
C ASP A 95 5.17 15.45 -7.97
N TYR A 96 6.44 15.37 -8.35
CA TYR A 96 7.19 14.12 -8.25
C TYR A 96 7.55 13.76 -6.80
N LYS A 97 7.70 14.77 -5.93
CA LYS A 97 7.90 14.54 -4.50
C LYS A 97 6.66 13.87 -3.89
N GLY A 98 5.48 14.45 -4.11
CA GLY A 98 4.22 13.85 -3.62
C GLY A 98 3.98 12.46 -4.20
N ALA A 99 4.34 12.23 -5.48
CA ALA A 99 4.27 10.89 -6.06
C ALA A 99 5.16 9.89 -5.31
N GLY A 100 6.39 10.29 -4.99
CA GLY A 100 7.32 9.47 -4.21
C GLY A 100 6.87 9.24 -2.77
N GLU A 101 6.31 10.25 -2.10
CA GLU A 101 5.81 10.14 -0.72
C GLU A 101 4.67 9.12 -0.60
N HIS A 102 3.70 9.15 -1.52
CA HIS A 102 2.62 8.16 -1.56
C HIS A 102 3.13 6.75 -1.88
N VAL A 103 4.06 6.59 -2.82
CA VAL A 103 4.70 5.29 -3.08
C VAL A 103 5.39 4.79 -1.83
N ALA A 104 6.13 5.65 -1.12
CA ALA A 104 6.83 5.28 0.10
C ALA A 104 5.87 4.79 1.19
N GLY A 105 4.75 5.50 1.41
CA GLY A 105 3.71 5.08 2.36
C GLY A 105 3.11 3.71 2.02
N ALA A 106 2.80 3.48 0.72
CA ALA A 106 2.30 2.19 0.27
C ALA A 106 3.29 1.05 0.53
N VAL A 107 4.57 1.22 0.17
CA VAL A 107 5.57 0.14 0.32
C VAL A 107 6.01 -0.09 1.77
N GLU A 108 6.01 0.95 2.61
CA GLU A 108 6.19 0.82 4.05
C GLU A 108 5.07 -0.07 4.63
N SER A 109 3.80 0.28 4.38
CA SER A 109 2.63 -0.51 4.79
C SER A 109 2.67 -1.96 4.28
N VAL A 110 3.01 -2.16 3.00
CA VAL A 110 3.19 -3.49 2.41
C VAL A 110 4.24 -4.32 3.14
N SER A 111 5.42 -3.74 3.44
CA SER A 111 6.48 -4.46 4.13
C SER A 111 6.08 -4.86 5.55
N ILE A 112 5.36 -3.98 6.27
CA ILE A 112 4.81 -4.28 7.60
C ILE A 112 3.84 -5.46 7.53
N GLY A 113 2.90 -5.46 6.57
CA GLY A 113 1.95 -6.55 6.39
C GLY A 113 2.62 -7.90 6.08
N VAL A 114 3.66 -7.89 5.26
CA VAL A 114 4.47 -9.10 4.97
C VAL A 114 5.21 -9.56 6.22
N CYS A 115 5.84 -8.66 6.98
CA CYS A 115 6.61 -9.06 8.15
C CYS A 115 5.72 -9.57 9.30
N SER A 116 4.58 -8.91 9.53
CA SER A 116 3.54 -9.39 10.45
C SER A 116 3.07 -10.81 10.07
N SER A 117 2.80 -11.04 8.78
CA SER A 117 2.40 -12.36 8.28
C SER A 117 3.51 -13.41 8.39
N ALA A 118 4.77 -13.02 8.22
CA ALA A 118 5.92 -13.90 8.39
C ALA A 118 6.27 -14.17 9.87
N GLY A 119 5.62 -13.47 10.81
CA GLY A 119 5.89 -13.59 12.25
C GLY A 119 7.26 -13.01 12.61
N CYS A 120 7.60 -11.84 12.06
CA CYS A 120 8.83 -11.10 12.35
C CYS A 120 8.59 -9.66 12.81
N PHE A 121 7.43 -9.37 13.42
CA PHE A 121 7.00 -8.00 13.69
C PHE A 121 8.01 -7.19 14.52
N GLU A 122 8.85 -7.83 15.32
CA GLU A 122 9.98 -7.22 16.02
C GLU A 122 10.94 -6.44 15.10
N PHE A 123 11.07 -6.84 13.82
CA PHE A 123 11.88 -6.10 12.84
C PHE A 123 11.24 -4.75 12.50
N VAL A 124 9.91 -4.67 12.48
CA VAL A 124 9.17 -3.42 12.28
C VAL A 124 9.38 -2.51 13.48
N GLU A 125 9.24 -3.04 14.70
CA GLU A 125 9.43 -2.28 15.94
C GLU A 125 10.84 -1.68 16.06
N GLU A 126 11.87 -2.42 15.63
CA GLU A 126 13.24 -1.90 15.57
C GLU A 126 13.40 -0.74 14.60
N TRP A 127 12.79 -0.84 13.42
CA TRP A 127 12.86 0.19 12.38
C TRP A 127 12.05 1.43 12.75
N GLU A 128 10.77 1.27 13.10
CA GLU A 128 9.90 2.38 13.51
C GLU A 128 10.40 3.05 14.80
N GLY A 129 11.05 2.28 15.69
CA GLY A 129 11.74 2.79 16.87
C GLY A 129 13.07 3.49 16.59
N GLY A 130 13.51 3.58 15.33
CA GLY A 130 14.73 4.29 14.92
C GLY A 130 16.04 3.58 15.26
N LYS A 131 16.00 2.29 15.62
CA LYS A 131 17.22 1.50 15.93
C LYS A 131 17.98 1.08 14.68
N THR A 132 17.29 1.04 13.54
CA THR A 132 17.88 0.66 12.25
C THR A 132 17.22 1.44 11.10
N ASP A 133 17.88 1.51 9.95
CA ASP A 133 17.32 2.11 8.76
C ASP A 133 16.42 1.13 7.98
N PHE A 134 15.66 1.66 7.03
CA PHE A 134 14.73 0.86 6.25
C PHE A 134 15.42 -0.20 5.38
N GLU A 135 16.62 0.10 4.85
CA GLU A 135 17.32 -0.86 4.00
C GLU A 135 17.78 -2.09 4.81
N THR A 136 18.27 -1.87 6.02
CA THR A 136 18.65 -2.92 6.97
C THR A 136 17.42 -3.72 7.41
N TYR A 137 16.31 -3.06 7.72
CA TYR A 137 15.02 -3.72 7.98
C TYR A 137 14.57 -4.58 6.81
N ALA A 138 14.57 -4.05 5.58
CA ALA A 138 14.19 -4.79 4.38
C ALA A 138 15.13 -5.98 4.11
N GLY A 139 16.41 -5.86 4.45
CA GLY A 139 17.38 -6.94 4.42
C GLY A 139 17.02 -8.07 5.40
N LYS A 140 16.77 -7.74 6.67
CA LYS A 140 16.32 -8.72 7.68
C LYS A 140 15.04 -9.44 7.26
N LEU A 141 14.06 -8.69 6.73
CA LEU A 141 12.84 -9.26 6.19
C LEU A 141 13.13 -10.24 5.04
N ALA A 142 14.00 -9.88 4.11
CA ALA A 142 14.35 -10.73 2.98
C ALA A 142 15.02 -12.03 3.42
N ASP A 143 15.98 -11.96 4.33
CA ASP A 143 16.68 -13.13 4.87
C ASP A 143 15.69 -14.08 5.58
N HIS A 144 14.77 -13.52 6.38
CA HIS A 144 13.73 -14.29 7.07
C HIS A 144 12.74 -14.95 6.10
N LEU A 145 12.34 -14.25 5.04
CA LEU A 145 11.50 -14.81 3.98
C LEU A 145 12.22 -15.92 3.21
N GLN A 146 13.51 -15.74 2.92
CA GLN A 146 14.32 -16.75 2.23
C GLN A 146 14.48 -18.01 3.09
N ALA A 147 14.68 -17.87 4.41
CA ALA A 147 14.69 -18.98 5.35
C ALA A 147 13.36 -19.75 5.38
N LYS A 148 12.25 -19.10 5.03
CA LYS A 148 10.91 -19.71 4.85
C LYS A 148 10.66 -20.28 3.44
N GLY A 149 11.67 -20.31 2.58
CA GLY A 149 11.59 -20.88 1.24
C GLY A 149 11.11 -19.92 0.15
N ILE A 150 10.99 -18.63 0.43
CA ILE A 150 10.60 -17.63 -0.57
C ILE A 150 11.82 -17.25 -1.43
N SER A 151 11.95 -17.91 -2.57
CA SER A 151 13.11 -17.75 -3.48
C SER A 151 13.30 -16.33 -4.01
N ARG A 152 12.21 -15.56 -4.14
CA ARG A 152 12.24 -14.18 -4.67
C ARG A 152 12.39 -13.09 -3.60
N ALA A 153 12.72 -13.44 -2.36
CA ALA A 153 12.81 -12.47 -1.26
C ALA A 153 13.83 -11.34 -1.52
N GLY A 154 15.00 -11.67 -2.08
CA GLY A 154 16.00 -10.66 -2.44
C GLY A 154 15.55 -9.71 -3.56
N GLU A 155 14.76 -10.19 -4.52
CA GLU A 155 14.13 -9.37 -5.57
C GLU A 155 13.10 -8.42 -4.96
N PHE A 156 12.23 -8.95 -4.10
CA PHE A 156 11.24 -8.16 -3.35
C PHE A 156 11.91 -7.03 -2.57
N LYS A 157 13.01 -7.30 -1.84
CA LYS A 157 13.81 -6.28 -1.13
C LYS A 157 14.31 -5.17 -2.03
N ARG A 158 14.88 -5.51 -3.19
CA ARG A 158 15.44 -4.51 -4.12
C ARG A 158 14.36 -3.55 -4.62
N HIS A 159 13.21 -4.08 -5.05
CA HIS A 159 12.11 -3.23 -5.52
C HIS A 159 11.50 -2.40 -4.38
N LEU A 160 11.39 -2.97 -3.18
CA LEU A 160 10.86 -2.29 -2.00
C LEU A 160 11.72 -1.07 -1.63
N VAL A 161 13.03 -1.26 -1.53
CA VAL A 161 13.99 -0.18 -1.23
C VAL A 161 13.99 0.85 -2.35
N ALA A 162 14.04 0.44 -3.61
CA ALA A 162 14.03 1.36 -4.75
C ALA A 162 12.78 2.23 -4.79
N ALA A 163 11.60 1.65 -4.54
CA ALA A 163 10.34 2.38 -4.48
C ALA A 163 10.33 3.43 -3.35
N ARG A 164 10.71 3.02 -2.14
CA ARG A 164 10.67 3.89 -0.95
C ARG A 164 11.68 5.03 -1.04
N THR A 165 12.90 4.74 -1.45
CA THR A 165 14.03 5.70 -1.42
C THR A 165 13.73 6.92 -2.27
N PHE A 166 13.06 6.76 -3.42
CA PHE A 166 12.73 7.90 -4.27
C PHE A 166 11.93 8.99 -3.53
N GLY A 167 10.94 8.61 -2.71
CA GLY A 167 10.14 9.56 -1.93
C GLY A 167 10.87 10.08 -0.69
N LYS A 168 11.48 9.18 0.10
CA LYS A 168 12.09 9.55 1.40
C LYS A 168 13.43 10.27 1.27
N ALA A 169 14.14 10.05 0.16
CA ALA A 169 15.40 10.74 -0.17
C ALA A 169 15.25 11.55 -1.47
N PHE A 170 14.08 12.14 -1.69
CA PHE A 170 13.79 12.93 -2.89
C PHE A 170 14.80 14.07 -3.06
N ASP A 171 15.49 14.08 -4.20
CA ASP A 171 16.42 15.13 -4.58
C ASP A 171 15.75 16.11 -5.57
N GLY A 172 15.34 17.26 -5.04
CA GLY A 172 14.72 18.33 -5.82
C GLY A 172 15.70 19.08 -6.74
N THR A 173 17.01 18.82 -6.65
CA THR A 173 18.03 19.46 -7.51
C THR A 173 18.20 18.76 -8.86
N LEU A 174 17.71 17.53 -9.00
CA LEU A 174 17.69 16.78 -10.25
C LEU A 174 16.87 17.50 -11.32
N SER A 175 17.13 17.20 -12.60
CA SER A 175 16.31 17.72 -13.68
C SER A 175 14.87 17.20 -13.62
N MET A 176 13.92 17.95 -14.18
CA MET A 176 12.52 17.51 -14.26
C MET A 176 12.34 16.17 -14.98
N ALA A 177 13.23 15.84 -15.92
CA ALA A 177 13.21 14.56 -16.64
C ALA A 177 13.66 13.40 -15.75
N GLU A 178 14.70 13.61 -14.94
CA GLU A 178 15.18 12.63 -13.97
C GLU A 178 14.14 12.40 -12.87
N GLN A 179 13.56 13.47 -12.31
CA GLN A 179 12.51 13.37 -11.30
C GLN A 179 11.28 12.64 -11.84
N ALA A 180 10.84 12.94 -13.07
CA ALA A 180 9.73 12.23 -13.72
C ALA A 180 10.03 10.74 -13.95
N SER A 181 11.26 10.42 -14.37
CA SER A 181 11.67 9.03 -14.62
C SER A 181 11.78 8.24 -13.31
N GLY A 182 12.35 8.85 -12.27
CA GLY A 182 12.42 8.29 -10.93
C GLY A 182 11.04 8.04 -10.33
N ALA A 183 10.10 8.97 -10.48
CA ALA A 183 8.73 8.81 -10.01
C ALA A 183 8.00 7.65 -10.70
N ARG A 184 8.14 7.50 -12.03
CA ARG A 184 7.58 6.35 -12.76
C ARG A 184 8.19 5.03 -12.31
N ALA A 185 9.52 4.99 -12.14
CA ALA A 185 10.20 3.81 -11.65
C ALA A 185 9.74 3.45 -10.22
N ALA A 186 9.58 4.45 -9.34
CA ALA A 186 9.08 4.25 -7.99
C ALA A 186 7.65 3.69 -7.99
N ILE A 187 6.75 4.24 -8.80
CA ILE A 187 5.37 3.73 -8.95
C ILE A 187 5.37 2.30 -9.46
N ALA A 188 6.15 1.99 -10.51
CA ALA A 188 6.25 0.63 -11.06
C ALA A 188 6.78 -0.38 -10.02
N ASN A 189 7.82 -0.01 -9.28
CA ASN A 189 8.35 -0.83 -8.19
C ASN A 189 7.31 -1.00 -7.06
N GLY A 190 6.62 0.08 -6.68
CA GLY A 190 5.56 0.08 -5.67
C GLY A 190 4.40 -0.86 -6.02
N LEU A 191 3.94 -0.81 -7.27
CA LEU A 191 2.92 -1.72 -7.80
C LEU A 191 3.39 -3.18 -7.75
N LEU A 192 4.61 -3.44 -8.20
CA LEU A 192 5.20 -4.79 -8.21
C LEU A 192 5.31 -5.38 -6.81
N VAL A 193 5.85 -4.63 -5.84
CA VAL A 193 5.97 -5.14 -4.46
C VAL A 193 4.62 -5.29 -3.79
N THR A 194 3.67 -4.40 -4.06
CA THR A 194 2.30 -4.51 -3.54
C THR A 194 1.65 -5.81 -4.03
N LEU A 195 1.76 -6.13 -5.32
CA LEU A 195 1.26 -7.40 -5.86
C LEU A 195 2.04 -8.59 -5.30
N ALA A 196 3.38 -8.52 -5.31
CA ALA A 196 4.24 -9.60 -4.82
C ALA A 196 3.95 -9.93 -3.35
N SER A 197 3.65 -8.94 -2.51
CA SER A 197 3.32 -9.13 -1.10
C SER A 197 2.18 -10.12 -0.90
N THR A 198 1.14 -10.05 -1.72
CA THR A 198 -0.02 -10.95 -1.65
C THR A 198 0.38 -12.39 -1.98
N SER A 199 1.23 -12.59 -3.00
CA SER A 199 1.74 -13.90 -3.40
C SER A 199 2.72 -14.49 -2.38
N ILE A 200 3.56 -13.67 -1.77
CA ILE A 200 4.49 -14.07 -0.70
C ILE A 200 3.70 -14.53 0.52
N ARG A 201 2.70 -13.73 0.93
CA ARG A 201 1.83 -14.02 2.06
C ARG A 201 0.99 -15.27 1.85
N ALA A 202 0.53 -15.53 0.61
CA ALA A 202 -0.12 -16.78 0.25
C ALA A 202 0.83 -17.99 0.40
N GLN A 203 2.08 -17.88 -0.07
CA GLN A 203 3.08 -18.98 0.04
C GLN A 203 3.42 -19.35 1.49
N ILE A 204 3.39 -18.39 2.41
CA ILE A 204 3.61 -18.64 3.85
C ILE A 204 2.31 -18.96 4.61
N GLY A 205 1.20 -19.19 3.91
CA GLY A 205 -0.08 -19.64 4.49
C GLY A 205 -0.90 -18.56 5.20
N ARG A 206 -0.62 -17.28 4.97
CA ARG A 206 -1.34 -16.15 5.57
C ARG A 206 -1.72 -15.07 4.53
N PRO A 207 -2.47 -15.43 3.47
CA PRO A 207 -2.87 -14.46 2.45
C PRO A 207 -3.76 -13.35 3.03
N PRO A 208 -3.77 -12.15 2.44
CA PRO A 208 -4.82 -11.16 2.69
C PRO A 208 -6.21 -11.73 2.36
N ARG A 209 -7.25 -11.16 2.96
CA ARG A 209 -8.64 -11.63 2.79
C ARG A 209 -9.35 -11.09 1.53
N PHE A 210 -8.58 -10.61 0.57
CA PHE A 210 -9.08 -10.20 -0.74
C PHE A 210 -8.51 -11.07 -1.87
N PRO A 211 -9.26 -11.26 -2.98
CA PRO A 211 -8.80 -12.14 -4.06
C PRO A 211 -7.59 -11.56 -4.81
N HIS A 212 -6.55 -12.37 -4.99
CA HIS A 212 -5.32 -11.98 -5.68
C HIS A 212 -5.58 -11.44 -7.10
N ASP A 213 -6.34 -12.18 -7.91
CA ASP A 213 -6.58 -11.82 -9.32
C ASP A 213 -7.39 -10.52 -9.48
N ASP A 214 -8.34 -10.26 -8.59
CA ASP A 214 -9.11 -9.02 -8.61
C ASP A 214 -8.23 -7.84 -8.21
N PHE A 215 -7.37 -8.02 -7.21
CA PHE A 215 -6.43 -6.99 -6.78
C PHE A 215 -5.36 -6.72 -7.84
N ALA A 216 -4.81 -7.74 -8.49
CA ALA A 216 -3.87 -7.61 -9.60
C ALA A 216 -4.44 -6.74 -10.73
N LYS A 217 -5.69 -6.96 -11.14
CA LYS A 217 -6.37 -6.15 -12.17
C LYS A 217 -6.58 -4.69 -11.76
N VAL A 218 -6.78 -4.43 -10.46
CA VAL A 218 -6.83 -3.05 -9.95
C VAL A 218 -5.45 -2.39 -10.08
N LEU A 219 -4.39 -3.08 -9.67
CA LEU A 219 -3.02 -2.57 -9.77
C LEU A 219 -2.60 -2.36 -11.24
N GLU A 220 -2.99 -3.24 -12.17
CA GLU A 220 -2.80 -3.05 -13.61
C GLU A 220 -3.50 -1.79 -14.12
N THR A 221 -4.73 -1.54 -13.63
CA THR A 221 -5.49 -0.33 -13.97
C THR A 221 -4.74 0.93 -13.49
N ILE A 222 -4.17 0.89 -12.28
CA ILE A 222 -3.33 1.99 -11.76
C ILE A 222 -2.05 2.14 -12.60
N ALA A 223 -1.38 1.04 -12.93
CA ALA A 223 -0.14 1.03 -13.73
C ALA A 223 -0.34 1.71 -15.08
N SER A 224 -1.48 1.51 -15.73
CA SER A 224 -1.81 2.11 -17.04
C SER A 224 -1.93 3.64 -17.02
N ARG A 225 -1.93 4.25 -15.83
CA ARG A 225 -2.04 5.70 -15.60
C ARG A 225 -0.71 6.37 -15.26
N ALA A 226 0.37 5.61 -15.07
CA ALA A 226 1.70 6.07 -14.68
C ALA A 226 2.59 6.43 -15.90
#